data_AF-A0A849IMA7-F1
#
_entry.id   AF-A0A849IMA7-F1
#
_cell.length_a   1.000
_cell.length_b   1.000
_cell.length_c   1.000
_cell.angle_alpha   90.00
_cell.angle_beta   90.00
_cell.angle_gamma   90.00
#
_symmetry.space_group_name_H-M   'P 1'
#
loop_
_entity.id
_entity.type
_entity.pdbx_description
1 polymer ?
#
loop_
_entity_poly.entity_id
_entity_poly.type
_entity_poly.pdbx_seq_one_letter_code
_entity_poly.pdbx_strand_id
1 'polypeptide(L)'
;MAATPDGKGYWLVASDGGVFSFGDAKFYGSTGNMVLNKPIIGMVASGDGYGYRLIAADGGVFDFGDATYYGSLPGLNVATTATSLAPSPDNNGYYVLTYNGKVYPFGDAKAMGDLTTISNPPSSTAGITSVG
;
A
#
# COMPACT_ATOMS: atom_id res chain seq x y z
N MET A 1 -5.35 -7.04 -4.76
CA MET A 1 -6.20 -6.42 -5.79
C MET A 1 -6.45 -4.98 -5.45
N ALA A 2 -6.76 -4.14 -6.42
CA ALA A 2 -7.24 -2.77 -6.21
C ALA A 2 -8.35 -2.46 -7.23
N ALA A 3 -9.39 -1.74 -6.82
CA ALA A 3 -10.48 -1.33 -7.71
C ALA A 3 -10.20 0.04 -8.34
N THR A 4 -10.80 0.31 -9.50
CA THR A 4 -10.88 1.68 -10.03
C THR A 4 -11.74 2.54 -9.09
N PRO A 5 -11.53 3.88 -9.01
CA PRO A 5 -12.31 4.74 -8.14
C PRO A 5 -13.82 4.70 -8.40
N ASP A 6 -14.23 4.47 -9.64
CA ASP A 6 -15.64 4.35 -10.02
C ASP A 6 -16.21 2.93 -9.82
N GLY A 7 -15.38 1.98 -9.39
CA GLY A 7 -15.75 0.60 -9.08
C GLY A 7 -16.12 -0.27 -10.27
N LYS A 8 -15.95 0.20 -11.51
CA LYS A 8 -16.32 -0.54 -12.73
C LYS A 8 -15.24 -1.51 -13.21
N GLY A 9 -14.05 -1.42 -12.64
CA GLY A 9 -12.92 -2.26 -12.97
C GLY A 9 -12.05 -2.55 -11.74
N TYR A 10 -11.14 -3.51 -11.90
CA TYR A 10 -10.14 -3.80 -10.89
C TYR A 10 -8.88 -4.41 -11.50
N TRP A 11 -7.80 -4.29 -10.76
CA TRP A 11 -6.54 -4.97 -11.02
C TRP A 11 -6.31 -6.09 -10.01
N LEU A 12 -5.80 -7.21 -10.51
CA LEU A 12 -5.15 -8.24 -9.69
C LEU A 12 -3.63 -8.13 -9.87
N VAL A 13 -2.91 -8.48 -8.81
CA VAL A 13 -1.45 -8.61 -8.86
C VAL A 13 -1.07 -10.01 -8.39
N ALA A 14 -0.15 -10.64 -9.12
CA ALA A 14 0.45 -11.91 -8.78
C ALA A 14 1.77 -11.69 -8.02
N SER A 15 2.22 -12.72 -7.31
CA SER A 15 3.43 -12.67 -6.48
C SER A 15 4.72 -12.47 -7.30
N ASP A 16 4.71 -12.86 -8.57
CA ASP A 16 5.77 -12.62 -9.54
C ASP A 16 5.79 -11.19 -10.10
N GLY A 17 4.80 -10.36 -9.75
CA GLY A 17 4.68 -8.99 -10.26
C GLY A 17 3.82 -8.83 -11.50
N GLY A 18 3.22 -9.90 -12.03
CA GLY A 18 2.23 -9.80 -13.09
C GLY A 18 0.99 -9.02 -12.63
N VAL A 19 0.50 -8.10 -13.45
CA VAL A 19 -0.73 -7.33 -13.19
C VAL A 19 -1.76 -7.65 -14.27
N PHE A 20 -2.99 -7.93 -13.83
CA PHE A 20 -4.11 -8.32 -14.70
C PHE A 20 -5.26 -7.33 -14.50
N SER A 21 -5.74 -6.75 -15.60
CA SER A 21 -6.81 -5.77 -15.60
C SER A 21 -8.16 -6.38 -15.99
N PHE A 22 -9.22 -6.02 -15.29
CA PHE A 22 -10.59 -6.47 -15.53
C PHE A 22 -11.58 -5.30 -15.51
N GLY A 23 -12.68 -5.44 -16.24
CA GLY A 23 -13.66 -4.36 -16.41
C GLY A 23 -13.09 -3.23 -17.26
N ASP A 24 -13.21 -1.99 -16.79
CA ASP A 24 -12.66 -0.79 -17.45
C ASP A 24 -11.30 -0.33 -16.90
N ALA A 25 -10.70 -1.12 -16.01
CA ALA A 25 -9.38 -0.86 -15.47
C ALA A 25 -8.32 -0.87 -16.58
N LYS A 26 -7.63 0.26 -16.79
CA LYS A 26 -6.53 0.36 -17.78
C LYS A 26 -5.25 -0.25 -17.24
N PHE A 27 -4.47 -0.92 -18.09
CA PHE A 27 -3.16 -1.46 -17.70
C PHE A 27 -2.08 -0.36 -17.77
N TYR A 28 -1.35 -0.14 -16.68
CA TYR A 28 -0.32 0.91 -16.57
C TYR A 28 1.11 0.36 -16.48
N GLY A 29 1.29 -0.95 -16.30
CA GLY A 29 2.59 -1.61 -16.29
C GLY A 29 2.63 -2.82 -15.36
N SER A 30 3.75 -3.52 -15.29
CA SER A 30 3.92 -4.61 -14.33
C SER A 30 5.40 -4.82 -14.04
N THR A 31 5.70 -5.55 -12.96
CA THR A 31 7.05 -6.04 -12.68
C THR A 31 7.25 -7.50 -13.13
N GLY A 32 6.27 -8.08 -13.84
CA GLY A 32 6.29 -9.50 -14.21
C GLY A 32 7.39 -9.91 -15.20
N ASN A 33 8.11 -8.96 -15.80
CA ASN A 33 9.29 -9.20 -16.63
C ASN A 33 10.62 -8.89 -15.90
N MET A 34 10.57 -8.61 -14.60
CA MET A 34 11.72 -8.28 -13.78
C MET A 34 12.11 -9.44 -12.88
N VAL A 35 13.41 -9.57 -12.57
CA VAL A 35 13.85 -10.42 -11.48
C VAL A 35 13.63 -9.66 -10.17
N LEU A 36 12.58 -10.04 -9.45
CA LEU A 36 12.28 -9.47 -8.14
C LEU A 36 13.14 -10.11 -7.05
N ASN A 37 13.68 -9.29 -6.15
CA ASN A 37 14.42 -9.78 -4.97
C ASN A 37 13.50 -10.53 -3.99
N LYS A 38 12.23 -10.10 -3.89
CA LYS A 38 11.17 -10.72 -3.11
C LYS A 38 9.82 -10.61 -3.82
N PRO A 39 8.87 -11.52 -3.52
CA PRO A 39 7.55 -11.49 -4.13
C PRO A 39 6.77 -10.19 -3.87
N ILE A 40 5.90 -9.83 -4.82
CA ILE A 40 4.86 -8.81 -4.58
C ILE A 40 3.82 -9.39 -3.61
N ILE A 41 3.43 -8.59 -2.62
CA ILE A 41 2.45 -8.97 -1.58
C ILE A 41 1.18 -8.11 -1.62
N GLY A 42 1.18 -7.02 -2.38
CA GLY A 42 0.05 -6.11 -2.42
C GLY A 42 0.12 -5.10 -3.53
N MET A 43 -1.02 -4.44 -3.74
CA MET A 43 -1.14 -3.30 -4.64
C MET A 43 -2.16 -2.30 -4.11
N VAL A 44 -2.01 -1.04 -4.51
CA VAL A 44 -2.90 0.07 -4.16
C VAL A 44 -3.09 0.94 -5.40
N ALA A 45 -4.33 1.34 -5.70
CA ALA A 45 -4.61 2.28 -6.79
C ALA A 45 -4.17 3.71 -6.41
N SER A 46 -3.77 4.52 -7.39
CA SER A 46 -3.68 5.97 -7.19
C SER A 46 -5.07 6.56 -6.93
N GLY A 47 -5.12 7.74 -6.31
CA GLY A 47 -6.39 8.36 -5.90
C GLY A 47 -7.35 8.64 -7.05
N ASP A 48 -6.83 8.90 -8.26
CA ASP A 48 -7.61 9.17 -9.46
C ASP A 48 -7.80 7.93 -10.37
N GLY A 49 -7.18 6.80 -10.03
CA GLY A 49 -7.26 5.55 -10.79
C GLY A 49 -6.46 5.54 -12.08
N TYR A 50 -5.59 6.53 -12.33
CA TYR A 50 -4.71 6.58 -13.50
C TYR A 50 -3.37 5.86 -13.29
N GLY A 51 -3.28 5.07 -12.23
CA GLY A 51 -2.07 4.38 -11.83
C GLY A 51 -2.27 3.48 -10.62
N TYR A 52 -1.18 2.81 -10.25
CA TYR A 52 -1.13 1.99 -9.05
C TYR A 52 0.31 1.79 -8.58
N ARG A 53 0.39 1.39 -7.32
CA ARG A 53 1.60 1.03 -6.61
C ARG A 53 1.59 -0.46 -6.26
N LEU A 54 2.71 -1.13 -6.45
CA LEU A 54 2.97 -2.49 -5.96
C LEU A 54 3.95 -2.45 -4.78
N ILE A 55 3.76 -3.35 -3.82
CA ILE A 55 4.65 -3.52 -2.65
C ILE A 55 5.19 -4.95 -2.61
N ALA A 56 6.50 -5.09 -2.54
CA ALA A 56 7.21 -6.36 -2.36
C ALA A 56 7.43 -6.68 -0.88
N ALA A 57 7.67 -7.95 -0.55
CA ALA A 57 7.88 -8.39 0.82
C ALA A 57 9.15 -7.82 1.47
N ASP A 58 10.15 -7.39 0.70
CA ASP A 58 11.33 -6.63 1.20
C ASP A 58 11.04 -5.14 1.40
N GLY A 59 9.82 -4.70 1.14
CA GLY A 59 9.42 -3.30 1.20
C GLY A 59 9.79 -2.48 -0.04
N GLY A 60 10.23 -3.13 -1.12
CA GLY A 60 10.38 -2.49 -2.43
C GLY A 60 9.03 -2.00 -2.96
N VAL A 61 9.01 -0.76 -3.47
CA VAL A 61 7.81 -0.10 -4.00
C VAL A 61 8.00 0.17 -5.48
N PHE A 62 7.00 -0.21 -6.29
CA PHE A 62 7.02 -0.04 -7.75
C PHE A 62 5.76 0.69 -8.20
N ASP A 63 5.93 1.81 -8.86
CA ASP A 63 4.84 2.69 -9.27
C ASP A 63 4.63 2.70 -10.77
N PHE A 64 3.37 2.73 -11.18
CA PHE A 64 2.93 2.69 -12.57
C PHE A 64 1.82 3.70 -12.81
N GLY A 65 1.76 4.23 -14.03
CA GLY A 65 0.79 5.26 -14.39
C GLY A 65 1.14 6.59 -13.75
N ASP A 66 0.18 7.22 -13.08
CA ASP A 66 0.35 8.50 -12.39
C ASP A 66 0.80 8.37 -10.92
N ALA A 67 0.91 7.16 -10.39
CA ALA A 67 1.35 6.93 -9.02
C ALA A 67 2.75 7.53 -8.78
N THR A 68 2.88 8.40 -7.78
CA THR A 68 4.13 9.14 -7.51
C THR A 68 4.99 8.44 -6.46
N TYR A 69 6.23 8.07 -6.81
CA TYR A 69 7.16 7.41 -5.91
C TYR A 69 7.69 8.33 -4.82
N TYR A 70 7.47 7.94 -3.55
CA TYR A 70 7.92 8.69 -2.38
C TYR A 70 9.04 8.00 -1.57
N GLY A 71 9.42 6.77 -1.94
CA GLY A 71 10.48 6.01 -1.27
C GLY A 71 10.14 4.54 -0.99
N SER A 72 11.05 3.82 -0.34
CA SER A 72 10.84 2.40 -0.01
C SER A 72 11.72 2.00 1.17
N LEU A 73 11.42 0.86 1.82
CA LEU A 73 12.24 0.37 2.94
C LEU A 73 13.70 0.12 2.54
N PRO A 74 14.01 -0.47 1.36
CA PRO A 74 15.39 -0.59 0.91
C PRO A 74 16.09 0.75 0.76
N GLY A 75 15.38 1.81 0.33
CA GLY A 75 15.92 3.16 0.27
C GLY A 75 16.29 3.76 1.64
N LEU A 76 15.73 3.24 2.72
CA LEU A 76 16.05 3.61 4.11
C LEU A 76 17.07 2.67 4.77
N ASN A 77 17.62 1.68 4.04
CA ASN A 77 18.43 0.60 4.58
C ASN A 77 17.71 -0.21 5.68
N VAL A 78 16.39 -0.35 5.59
CA VAL A 78 15.58 -1.12 6.54
C VAL A 78 15.38 -2.53 5.98
N ALA A 79 16.12 -3.50 6.53
CA ALA A 79 16.01 -4.91 6.17
C ALA A 79 14.98 -5.63 7.06
N THR A 80 13.70 -5.54 6.69
CA THR A 80 12.58 -6.24 7.37
C THR A 80 11.51 -6.64 6.35
N THR A 81 10.58 -7.48 6.78
CA THR A 81 9.45 -7.88 5.93
C THR A 81 8.36 -6.82 5.97
N ALA A 82 8.02 -6.24 4.83
CA ALA A 82 6.78 -5.47 4.67
C ALA A 82 5.58 -6.43 4.70
N THR A 83 4.49 -6.01 5.31
CA THR A 83 3.24 -6.78 5.38
C THR A 83 2.10 -6.09 4.64
N SER A 84 2.15 -4.76 4.53
CA SER A 84 1.18 -3.99 3.75
C SER A 84 1.70 -2.61 3.38
N LEU A 85 1.00 -2.00 2.43
CA LEU A 85 1.14 -0.58 2.07
C LEU A 85 -0.25 0.05 2.05
N ALA A 86 -0.37 1.26 2.60
CA ALA A 86 -1.61 2.03 2.57
C ALA A 86 -1.32 3.50 2.19
N PRO A 87 -2.15 4.13 1.34
CA PRO A 87 -1.96 5.52 0.96
C PRO A 87 -2.24 6.46 2.14
N SER A 88 -1.62 7.64 2.14
CA SER A 88 -2.04 8.74 3.03
C SER A 88 -3.44 9.25 2.63
N PRO A 89 -4.18 9.90 3.54
CA PRO A 89 -5.53 10.39 3.23
C PRO A 89 -5.61 11.37 2.04
N ASP A 90 -4.52 12.10 1.78
CA ASP A 90 -4.37 13.04 0.67
C ASP A 90 -3.71 12.42 -0.57
N ASN A 91 -3.34 11.13 -0.53
CA ASN A 91 -2.61 10.40 -1.58
C ASN A 91 -1.23 10.96 -1.95
N ASN A 92 -0.69 11.92 -1.18
CA ASN A 92 0.64 12.51 -1.38
C ASN A 92 1.76 11.76 -0.62
N GLY A 93 1.43 10.59 -0.11
CA GLY A 93 2.31 9.73 0.66
C GLY A 93 1.72 8.34 0.87
N TYR A 94 2.43 7.52 1.63
CA TYR A 94 1.96 6.21 2.07
C TYR A 94 2.69 5.72 3.30
N TYR A 95 2.09 4.73 3.94
CA TYR A 95 2.63 3.97 5.04
C TYR A 95 3.03 2.57 4.56
N VAL A 96 4.21 2.11 4.96
CA VAL A 96 4.60 0.70 4.87
C VAL A 96 4.59 0.11 6.28
N LEU A 97 3.72 -0.87 6.51
CA LEU A 97 3.71 -1.65 7.75
C LEU A 97 4.66 -2.84 7.59
N THR A 98 5.36 -3.15 8.67
CA THR A 98 6.35 -4.22 8.70
C THR A 98 6.00 -5.28 9.74
N TYR A 99 6.54 -6.49 9.57
CA TYR A 99 6.19 -7.64 10.39
C TYR A 99 6.52 -7.45 11.89
N ASN A 100 7.52 -6.63 12.21
CA ASN A 100 7.88 -6.29 13.59
C ASN A 100 6.99 -5.19 14.20
N GLY A 101 5.91 -4.79 13.53
CA GLY A 101 4.94 -3.81 14.02
C GLY A 101 5.27 -2.35 13.68
N LYS A 102 6.42 -2.07 13.05
CA LYS A 102 6.79 -0.69 12.70
C LYS A 102 6.06 -0.18 11.46
N VAL A 103 5.65 1.08 11.50
CA VAL A 103 5.05 1.81 10.38
C VAL A 103 6.04 2.87 9.88
N TYR A 104 6.37 2.81 8.60
CA TYR A 104 7.27 3.75 7.94
C TYR A 104 6.48 4.68 7.02
N PRO A 105 6.43 6.00 7.28
CA PRO A 105 5.81 6.96 6.37
C PRO A 105 6.76 7.34 5.23
N PHE A 106 6.19 7.59 4.06
CA PHE A 106 6.84 8.17 2.88
C PHE A 106 5.98 9.31 2.32
N GLY A 107 6.63 10.30 1.71
CA GLY A 107 5.93 11.49 1.21
C GLY A 107 5.56 12.44 2.35
N ASP A 108 4.34 12.96 2.33
CA ASP A 108 3.80 13.78 3.43
C ASP A 108 3.06 12.98 4.52
N ALA A 109 3.03 11.65 4.37
CA ALA A 109 2.45 10.75 5.37
C ALA A 109 3.03 11.03 6.77
N LYS A 110 2.17 11.19 7.77
CA LYS A 110 2.58 11.54 9.13
C LYS A 110 2.98 10.31 9.91
N ALA A 111 4.18 10.30 10.50
CA ALA A 111 4.64 9.18 11.32
C ALA A 111 3.59 8.75 12.36
N MET A 112 3.14 7.49 12.28
CA MET A 112 2.13 6.90 13.18
C MET A 112 2.74 6.05 14.30
N GLY A 113 4.07 5.95 14.37
CA GLY A 113 4.77 5.22 15.42
C GLY A 113 4.81 3.70 15.21
N ASP A 114 4.88 2.96 16.31
CA ASP A 114 5.05 1.50 16.34
C ASP A 114 3.77 0.83 16.89
N LEU A 115 3.18 -0.09 16.12
CA LEU A 115 1.97 -0.82 16.51
C LEU A 115 2.22 -1.73 17.73
N THR A 116 3.45 -2.00 18.11
CA THR A 116 3.73 -2.71 19.38
C THR A 116 3.39 -1.87 20.62
N THR A 117 3.26 -0.54 20.46
CA THR A 117 2.90 0.37 21.56
C THR A 117 1.40 0.54 21.77
N ILE A 118 0.55 0.00 20.89
CA ILE A 118 -0.92 0.03 21.06
C ILE A 118 -1.45 -1.11 21.96
N SER A 119 -0.59 -1.71 22.79
CA SER A 119 -0.95 -2.79 23.73
C SER A 119 -1.96 -2.38 24.82
N ASN A 120 -2.47 -1.15 24.78
CA ASN A 120 -3.58 -0.71 25.59
C ASN A 120 -4.65 -0.10 24.66
N PRO A 121 -5.66 -0.87 24.19
CA PRO A 121 -6.78 -0.25 23.51
C PRO A 121 -7.40 0.78 24.45
N PRO A 122 -7.81 1.98 23.97
CA PRO A 122 -8.60 2.87 24.80
C PRO A 122 -9.82 2.07 25.28
N SER A 123 -9.98 1.97 26.60
CA SER A 123 -11.14 1.36 27.24
C SER A 123 -12.41 1.78 26.50
N SER A 124 -13.15 0.81 25.96
CA SER A 124 -14.37 0.99 25.19
C SER A 124 -15.49 1.57 26.05
N THR A 125 -15.38 2.85 26.38
CA THR A 125 -16.40 3.64 27.07
C THR A 125 -16.54 4.99 26.36
N ALA A 126 -16.75 4.96 25.05
CA ALA A 126 -17.39 6.06 24.34
C ALA A 126 -18.76 5.53 23.89
N GLY A 127 -19.79 5.99 24.60
CA GLY A 127 -21.17 5.55 24.40
C GLY A 127 -21.64 5.78 22.97
N ILE A 128 -22.12 4.72 22.33
CA ILE A 128 -23.01 4.82 21.18
C ILE A 128 -24.39 5.17 21.76
N THR A 129 -24.75 6.46 21.80
CA THR A 129 -26.16 6.84 21.84
C THR A 129 -26.74 6.55 20.46
N SER A 130 -27.39 5.39 20.35
CA SER A 130 -28.35 5.07 19.30
C SER A 130 -29.43 6.16 19.29
N VAL A 131 -29.52 6.94 18.22
CA VAL A 131 -30.70 7.76 17.94
C VAL A 131 -31.62 6.90 17.08
N GLY A 132 -32.71 6.44 17.68
CA GLY A 132 -33.91 5.98 16.97
C GLY A 132 -34.89 7.13 16.77
#